data_AF-A0AAT9LRB3-F1
#
_entry.id   AF-A0AAT9LRB3-F1
#
_cell.length_a   1.000
_cell.length_b   1.000
_cell.length_c   1.000
_cell.angle_alpha   90.00
_cell.angle_beta   90.00
_cell.angle_gamma   90.00
#
_symmetry.space_group_name_H-M   'P 1'
#
loop_
_entity.id
_entity.type
_entity.pdbx_description
1 polymer ?
#
loop_
_entity_poly.entity_id
_entity_poly.type
_entity_poly.pdbx_seq_one_letter_code
_entity_poly.pdbx_strand_id
1 'polypeptide(L)' 'MSEVDDEPGWTRVELRFRAMLGVETLLAFGPGVEVLAPDDARQALARHAEATAAVYRRP' A
#
# COMPACT_ATOMS: atom_id res chain seq x y z
N MET A 1 -10.16 -13.52 18.31
CA MET A 1 -10.51 -13.20 16.92
C MET A 1 -11.08 -11.80 16.99
N SER A 2 -10.26 -10.78 16.76
CA SER A 2 -10.72 -9.39 16.91
C SER A 2 -11.40 -8.98 15.61
N GLU A 3 -12.64 -8.53 15.75
CA GLU A 3 -13.44 -7.88 14.70
C GLU A 3 -12.66 -6.66 14.21
N VAL A 4 -12.22 -6.71 12.95
CA VAL A 4 -11.65 -5.56 12.26
C VAL A 4 -12.84 -4.74 11.79
N ASP A 5 -12.95 -3.50 12.27
CA ASP A 5 -13.86 -2.49 11.72
C ASP A 5 -13.62 -2.39 10.21
N ASP A 6 -14.42 -3.10 9.42
CA ASP A 6 -14.39 -3.00 7.96
C ASP A 6 -15.24 -1.79 7.57
N GLU A 7 -14.59 -0.75 7.03
CA GLU A 7 -15.30 0.28 6.27
C GLU A 7 -16.10 -0.40 5.15
N PRO A 8 -17.37 0.00 4.92
CA PRO A 8 -18.19 -0.64 3.90
C PRO A 8 -17.52 -0.54 2.53
N GLY A 9 -17.15 -1.70 1.97
CA GLY A 9 -16.47 -1.82 0.66
C GLY A 9 -14.98 -2.15 0.74
N TRP A 10 -14.39 -2.16 1.93
CA TRP A 10 -13.01 -2.60 2.16
C TRP A 10 -12.98 -3.94 2.89
N THR A 11 -11.90 -4.68 2.70
CA THR A 11 -11.63 -5.91 3.46
C THR A 11 -10.20 -5.86 3.95
N ARG A 12 -10.03 -5.94 5.27
CA ARG A 12 -8.70 -6.01 5.86
C ARG A 12 -8.12 -7.42 5.78
N VAL A 13 -6.91 -7.53 5.25
CA VAL A 13 -6.19 -8.80 5.14
C VAL A 13 -4.76 -8.68 5.68
N GLU A 14 -4.24 -9.79 6.20
CA GLU A 14 -2.83 -9.91 6.55
C GLU A 14 -2.09 -10.70 5.47
N LEU A 15 -1.07 -10.09 4.88
CA LEU A 15 -0.25 -10.70 3.83
C LEU A 15 1.18 -10.88 4.31
N ARG A 16 1.78 -12.02 3.95
CA ARG A 16 3.17 -12.32 4.27
C ARG A 16 4.02 -12.25 3.00
N PHE A 17 4.97 -11.32 3.00
CA PHE A 17 5.96 -11.20 1.95
C PHE A 17 7.32 -11.65 2.45
N ARG A 18 8.11 -12.30 1.60
CA ARG A 18 9.48 -12.73 1.93
C ARG A 18 10.51 -11.61 1.84
N ALA A 19 10.16 -10.51 1.17
CA ALA A 19 11.01 -9.36 0.94
C ALA A 19 10.16 -8.11 0.70
N MET A 20 10.74 -6.93 0.94
CA MET A 20 10.05 -5.64 0.75
C MET A 20 9.60 -5.41 -0.70
N LEU A 21 10.36 -5.92 -1.68
CA LEU A 21 9.99 -5.88 -3.10
C LEU A 21 8.60 -6.49 -3.37
N GLY A 22 8.19 -7.49 -2.59
CA GLY A 22 6.85 -8.06 -2.71
C GLY A 22 5.75 -7.08 -2.29
N VAL A 23 5.99 -6.24 -1.28
CA VAL A 23 5.06 -5.19 -0.84
C VAL A 23 4.94 -4.11 -1.92
N GLU A 24 6.04 -3.74 -2.58
CA GLU A 24 6.04 -2.73 -3.64
C GLU A 24 5.12 -3.09 -4.81
N THR A 25 4.90 -4.39 -5.07
CA THR A 25 3.94 -4.84 -6.11
C THR A 25 2.52 -4.36 -5.86
N LEU A 26 2.16 -4.02 -4.61
CA LEU A 26 0.85 -3.48 -4.28
C LEU A 26 0.57 -2.13 -4.94
N LEU A 27 1.60 -1.38 -5.35
CA LEU A 27 1.43 -0.13 -6.12
C LEU A 27 0.67 -0.34 -7.43
N ALA A 28 0.69 -1.55 -8.00
CA ALA A 28 -0.05 -1.87 -9.22
C ALA A 28 -1.58 -1.77 -9.04
N PHE A 29 -2.08 -1.87 -7.80
CA PHE A 29 -3.50 -1.71 -7.49
C PHE A 29 -3.91 -0.24 -7.30
N GLY A 30 -2.95 0.69 -7.29
CA GLY A 30 -3.19 2.12 -7.13
C GLY A 30 -4.02 2.42 -5.86
N PRO A 31 -5.11 3.20 -5.96
CA PRO A 31 -5.94 3.58 -4.81
C PRO A 31 -6.84 2.44 -4.29
N GLY A 32 -6.84 1.26 -4.92
CA GLY A 32 -7.62 0.10 -4.48
C GLY A 32 -6.98 -0.69 -3.35
N VAL A 33 -5.80 -0.27 -2.86
CA VAL A 33 -5.11 -0.90 -1.73
C VAL A 33 -4.50 0.16 -0.82
N GLU A 34 -4.54 -0.09 0.47
CA GLU A 34 -3.84 0.68 1.48
C GLU A 34 -2.99 -0.25 2.35
N VAL A 35 -1.72 0.13 2.57
CA VAL A 35 -0.83 -0.59 3.50
C VAL A 35 -0.92 0.07 4.87
N LEU A 36 -1.47 -0.66 5.84
CA LEU A 36 -1.68 -0.15 7.19
C LEU A 36 -0.47 -0.40 8.11
N ALA A 37 0.23 -1.52 7.93
CA ALA A 37 1.40 -1.90 8.71
C ALA A 37 2.26 -2.92 7.95
N PRO A 38 3.57 -3.04 8.27
CA PRO A 38 4.32 -2.17 9.17
C PRO A 38 4.57 -0.78 8.57
N ASP A 39 4.87 0.20 9.42
CA ASP A 39 5.06 1.61 9.03
C ASP A 39 6.12 1.79 7.94
N ASP A 40 7.23 1.04 8.03
CA ASP A 40 8.30 1.10 7.03
C ASP A 40 7.81 0.72 5.63
N ALA A 41 6.92 -0.28 5.55
CA ALA A 41 6.30 -0.71 4.30
C ALA A 41 5.35 0.37 3.76
N ARG A 42 4.49 0.92 4.62
CA ARG A 42 3.60 2.03 4.26
C ARG A 42 4.37 3.23 3.71
N GLN A 43 5.44 3.62 4.40
CA GLN A 43 6.27 4.75 4.00
C GLN A 43 7.03 4.50 2.69
N ALA A 44 7.52 3.28 2.47
CA ALA A 44 8.17 2.91 1.21
C ALA A 44 7.24 3.07 0.02
N LEU A 45 6.00 2.57 0.12
CA LEU A 45 5.00 2.70 -0.95
C LEU A 45 4.59 4.17 -1.16
N ALA A 46 4.37 4.93 -0.08
CA ALA A 46 4.04 6.35 -0.19
C ALA A 46 5.12 7.14 -0.95
N ARG A 47 6.40 6.88 -0.66
CA ARG A 47 7.53 7.50 -1.37
C ARG A 47 7.55 7.12 -2.84
N HIS A 48 7.34 5.85 -3.17
CA HIS A 48 7.31 5.41 -4.57
C HIS A 48 6.13 6.01 -5.33
N ALA A 49 4.94 6.02 -4.75
CA ALA A 49 3.75 6.62 -5.37
C ALA A 49 3.96 8.12 -5.65
N GLU A 50 4.51 8.88 -4.69
CA GLU A 50 4.80 10.30 -4.88
C GLU A 50 5.88 10.54 -5.94
N ALA A 51 6.95 9.73 -5.96
CA ALA A 51 7.99 9.82 -6.98
C ALA A 51 7.43 9.54 -8.38
N THR A 52 6.57 8.53 -8.53
CA THR A 52 5.89 8.23 -9.79
C THR A 52 4.97 9.39 -10.20
N ALA A 53 4.15 9.91 -9.29
CA ALA A 53 3.28 11.04 -9.58
C ALA A 53 4.06 12.28 -10.00
N ALA A 54 5.21 12.56 -9.36
CA ALA A 54 6.08 13.68 -9.70
C ALA A 54 6.61 13.60 -11.15
N VAL A 55 6.89 12.40 -11.67
CA VAL A 55 7.32 12.22 -13.08
C VAL A 55 6.26 12.72 -14.05
N TYR A 56 4.99 12.37 -13.81
CA TYR A 56 3.89 12.71 -14.71
C TYR A 56 3.27 14.09 -14.45
N ARG A 57 3.56 14.71 -13.30
CA ARG A 57 3.18 16.10 -13.00
C ARG A 57 4.17 17.13 -13.58
N ARG A 58 5.32 16.69 -14.08
CA ARG A 58 6.32 17.59 -14.68
C ARG A 58 5.79 18.11 -16.03
N PRO A 59 5.78 19.44 -16.26
CA PRO A 59 5.29 20.04 -17.50
C PRO A 59 6.16 19.69 -18.71
#